data_AF-X6MD01-F1
#
_entry.id   AF-X6MD01-F1
#
_cell.length_a   1.000
_cell.length_b   1.000
_cell.length_c   1.000
_cell.angle_alpha   90.00
_cell.angle_beta   90.00
_cell.angle_gamma   90.00
#
_symmetry.space_group_name_H-M   'P 1'
#
loop_
_entity.id
_entity.type
_entity.pdbx_description
1 polymer ?
#
loop_
_entity_poly.entity_id
_entity_poly.type
_entity_poly.pdbx_seq_one_letter_code
_entity_poly.pdbx_strand_id
1 'polypeptide(L)'
;TGLSIEYDEDNNTFRFHQLPVCDDIAPFYQYAYVCINDIILFFSGWNINNAVSKSVYKYSIRENKWTTFENTLLSPLKDYVAILSEEDNHIHIIAGLEDENKAVSTHMKTKVRVWDPSQLVMIYLF
;
A
#
# COMPACT_ATOMS: atom_id res chain seq x y z
N THR A 1 -8.61 -6.88 -11.43
CA THR A 1 -7.48 -7.74 -11.88
C THR A 1 -6.18 -7.02 -11.58
N GLY A 2 -5.12 -7.76 -11.24
CA GLY A 2 -3.78 -7.20 -10.99
C GLY A 2 -2.86 -7.49 -12.15
N LEU A 3 -1.94 -6.57 -12.45
CA LEU A 3 -0.96 -6.70 -13.53
C LEU A 3 0.42 -6.34 -13.00
N SER A 4 1.40 -7.21 -13.23
CA SER A 4 2.81 -6.84 -13.22
C SER A 4 3.18 -6.38 -14.62
N ILE A 5 3.71 -5.17 -14.71
CA ILE A 5 4.11 -4.55 -15.97
C ILE A 5 5.60 -4.26 -15.86
N GLU A 6 6.38 -4.87 -16.74
CA GLU A 6 7.79 -4.56 -16.92
C GLU A 6 7.93 -3.69 -18.16
N TYR A 7 8.68 -2.60 -18.03
CA TYR A 7 9.02 -1.72 -19.15
C TYR A 7 10.52 -1.82 -19.42
N ASP A 8 10.86 -2.23 -20.63
CA ASP A 8 12.24 -2.26 -21.14
C ASP A 8 12.52 -0.92 -21.85
N GLU A 9 13.31 -0.06 -21.20
CA GLU A 9 13.64 1.28 -21.71
C GLU A 9 14.52 1.24 -22.96
N ASP A 10 15.36 0.21 -23.12
CA ASP A 10 16.28 0.07 -24.27
C ASP A 10 15.50 -0.27 -25.54
N ASN A 11 14.50 -1.15 -25.42
CA ASN A 11 13.70 -1.64 -26.55
C ASN A 11 12.35 -0.94 -26.69
N ASN A 12 11.95 -0.08 -25.74
CA ASN A 12 10.61 0.52 -25.63
C ASN A 12 9.49 -0.52 -25.67
N THR A 13 9.65 -1.65 -24.97
CA THR A 13 8.66 -2.73 -24.95
C THR A 13 8.06 -2.95 -23.57
N PHE A 14 6.78 -3.34 -23.54
CA PHE A 14 6.08 -3.71 -22.32
C PHE A 14 5.87 -5.22 -22.26
N ARG A 15 6.11 -5.81 -21.08
CA ARG A 15 5.74 -7.20 -20.77
C ARG A 15 4.71 -7.19 -19.65
N PHE A 16 3.69 -8.02 -19.79
CA PHE A 16 2.55 -8.07 -18.87
C PHE A 16 2.41 -9.46 -18.29
N HIS A 17 2.26 -9.53 -16.98
CA HIS A 17 1.94 -10.76 -16.27
C HIS A 17 0.72 -10.52 -15.38
N GLN A 18 -0.27 -11.40 -15.50
CA GLN A 18 -1.44 -11.34 -14.64
C GLN A 18 -1.04 -11.74 -13.22
N LEU A 19 -1.38 -10.89 -12.25
CA LEU A 19 -1.20 -11.19 -10.84
C LEU A 19 -2.54 -11.60 -10.23
N PRO A 20 -2.56 -12.66 -9.41
CA PRO A 20 -3.72 -12.93 -8.56
C PRO A 20 -3.89 -11.74 -7.61
N VAL A 21 -5.14 -11.30 -7.44
CA VAL A 21 -5.52 -10.26 -6.47
C VAL A 21 -6.42 -10.92 -5.45
N CYS A 22 -6.17 -10.65 -4.16
CA CYS A 22 -7.05 -11.15 -3.10
C CYS A 22 -8.45 -10.55 -3.22
N ASP A 23 -9.49 -11.36 -3.00
CA ASP A 23 -10.89 -10.92 -3.09
C ASP A 23 -11.22 -9.79 -2.10
N ASP A 24 -10.51 -9.72 -0.95
CA ASP A 24 -10.70 -8.68 0.05
C ASP A 24 -10.34 -7.29 -0.46
N ILE A 25 -9.25 -7.16 -1.23
CA ILE A 25 -8.79 -5.86 -1.73
C ILE A 25 -9.42 -5.54 -3.09
N ALA A 26 -9.79 -6.56 -3.87
CA ALA A 26 -10.31 -6.43 -5.24
C ALA A 26 -11.42 -5.39 -5.47
N PRO A 27 -12.40 -5.17 -4.57
CA PRO A 27 -13.49 -4.22 -4.82
C PRO A 27 -13.12 -2.76 -4.52
N PHE A 28 -11.95 -2.51 -3.94
CA PHE A 28 -11.54 -1.17 -3.53
C PHE A 28 -10.70 -0.47 -4.64
N TYR A 29 -10.51 0.84 -4.51
CA TYR A 29 -9.67 1.68 -5.36
C TYR A 29 -9.16 2.90 -4.55
N GLN A 30 -8.29 3.73 -5.14
CA GLN A 30 -7.73 4.94 -4.50
C GLN A 30 -7.05 4.68 -3.14
N TYR A 31 -6.22 3.64 -3.08
CA TYR A 31 -5.42 3.31 -1.91
C TYR A 31 -4.22 4.25 -1.77
N ALA A 32 -3.81 4.51 -0.53
CA ALA A 32 -2.40 4.83 -0.29
C ALA A 32 -1.60 3.55 -0.49
N TYR A 33 -0.43 3.65 -1.10
CA TYR A 33 0.49 2.53 -1.15
C TYR A 33 1.93 2.97 -1.03
N VAL A 34 2.77 2.08 -0.52
CA VAL A 34 4.22 2.26 -0.48
C VAL A 34 4.89 0.94 -0.83
N CYS A 35 5.88 1.01 -1.72
CA CYS A 35 6.75 -0.12 -2.03
C CYS A 35 7.98 -0.04 -1.13
N ILE A 36 8.33 -1.14 -0.45
CA ILE A 36 9.47 -1.24 0.45
C ILE A 36 10.17 -2.55 0.12
N ASN A 37 11.36 -2.47 -0.47
CA ASN A 37 12.09 -3.64 -0.96
C ASN A 37 11.18 -4.54 -1.84
N ASP A 38 10.94 -5.77 -1.42
CA ASP A 38 10.13 -6.76 -2.15
C ASP A 38 8.66 -6.82 -1.70
N ILE A 39 8.18 -5.83 -0.95
CA ILE A 39 6.78 -5.79 -0.50
C ILE A 39 6.11 -4.48 -0.91
N ILE A 40 4.80 -4.55 -1.16
CA ILE A 40 3.93 -3.39 -1.33
C ILE A 40 2.90 -3.41 -0.21
N LEU A 41 2.80 -2.32 0.53
CA LEU A 41 1.75 -2.10 1.54
C LEU A 41 0.70 -1.17 0.95
N PHE A 42 -0.56 -1.58 1.03
CA PHE A 42 -1.74 -0.84 0.63
C PHE A 42 -2.54 -0.45 1.87
N PHE A 43 -2.87 0.81 1.99
CA PHE A 43 -3.59 1.38 3.12
C PHE A 43 -4.96 1.89 2.66
N SER A 44 -5.99 1.49 3.40
CA SER A 44 -7.37 1.90 3.18
C SER A 44 -7.92 1.44 1.82
N GLY A 45 -8.60 2.32 1.09
CA GLY A 45 -9.27 2.06 -0.18
C GLY A 45 -10.78 2.34 -0.11
N TRP A 46 -11.33 2.79 -1.23
CA TRP A 46 -12.75 3.12 -1.37
C TRP A 46 -13.43 2.14 -2.34
N ASN A 47 -14.64 1.66 -2.03
CA ASN A 47 -15.41 0.84 -2.96
C ASN A 47 -16.64 1.57 -3.52
N ILE A 48 -17.27 0.94 -4.52
CA ILE A 48 -18.44 1.50 -5.22
C ILE A 48 -19.67 1.72 -4.31
N ASN A 49 -19.77 1.02 -3.17
CA ASN A 49 -20.86 1.16 -2.21
C ASN A 49 -20.63 2.30 -1.21
N ASN A 50 -19.72 3.20 -1.53
CA ASN A 50 -19.25 4.28 -0.69
C ASN A 50 -18.60 3.83 0.63
N ALA A 51 -18.11 2.59 0.74
CA ALA A 51 -17.48 2.09 1.96
C ALA A 51 -15.96 2.26 1.90
N VAL A 52 -15.40 2.78 2.98
CA VAL A 52 -13.95 2.95 3.16
C VAL A 52 -13.39 1.75 3.92
N SER A 53 -12.35 1.12 3.36
CA SER A 53 -11.59 0.07 4.01
C SER A 53 -10.74 0.65 5.16
N LYS A 54 -10.75 -0.02 6.31
CA LYS A 54 -9.83 0.22 7.44
C LYS A 54 -8.69 -0.80 7.49
N SER A 55 -8.68 -1.74 6.55
CA SER A 55 -7.68 -2.80 6.47
C SER A 55 -6.41 -2.29 5.80
N VAL A 56 -5.31 -2.97 6.12
CA VAL A 56 -4.04 -2.84 5.40
C VAL A 56 -3.78 -4.14 4.69
N TYR A 57 -3.33 -4.06 3.44
CA TYR A 57 -3.00 -5.23 2.64
C TYR A 57 -1.51 -5.20 2.31
N LYS A 58 -0.85 -6.35 2.39
CA LYS A 58 0.52 -6.53 1.95
C LYS A 58 0.55 -7.47 0.77
N TYR A 59 1.26 -7.08 -0.27
CA TYR A 59 1.64 -7.96 -1.36
C TYR A 59 3.16 -8.20 -1.31
N SER A 60 3.56 -9.46 -1.20
CA SER A 60 4.97 -9.88 -1.33
C SER A 60 5.26 -10.20 -2.79
N ILE A 61 6.16 -9.43 -3.39
CA ILE A 61 6.53 -9.55 -4.80
C ILE A 61 7.25 -10.88 -5.04
N ARG A 62 8.23 -11.23 -4.19
CA ARG A 62 9.00 -12.48 -4.32
C ARG A 62 8.16 -13.73 -4.11
N GLU A 63 7.22 -13.67 -3.17
CA GLU A 63 6.37 -14.83 -2.84
C GLU A 63 5.09 -14.87 -3.68
N ASN A 64 4.80 -13.83 -4.47
CA ASN A 64 3.52 -13.64 -5.17
C ASN A 64 2.32 -13.89 -4.23
N LYS A 65 2.37 -13.27 -3.05
CA LYS A 65 1.48 -13.59 -1.94
C LYS A 65 0.85 -12.36 -1.31
N TRP A 66 -0.46 -12.42 -1.11
CA TRP A 66 -1.22 -11.41 -0.36
C TRP A 66 -1.32 -11.76 1.13
N THR A 67 -1.35 -10.74 1.97
CA THR A 67 -1.64 -10.84 3.41
C THR A 67 -2.56 -9.68 3.78
N THR A 68 -3.64 -9.99 4.50
CA THR A 68 -4.61 -8.99 4.98
C THR A 68 -4.38 -8.72 6.47
N PHE A 69 -4.42 -7.45 6.86
CA PHE A 69 -4.40 -7.00 8.26
C PHE A 69 -5.69 -6.23 8.54
N GLU A 70 -6.54 -6.78 9.40
CA GLU A 70 -7.86 -6.20 9.72
C GLU A 70 -7.80 -5.18 10.88
N ASN A 71 -8.70 -4.19 10.85
CA ASN A 71 -8.96 -3.24 11.94
C ASN A 71 -7.76 -2.41 12.41
N THR A 72 -6.88 -2.03 11.49
CA THR A 72 -5.63 -1.36 11.86
C THR A 72 -5.61 0.16 11.69
N LEU A 73 -6.56 0.75 10.93
CA LEU A 73 -6.64 2.20 10.73
C LEU A 73 -7.79 2.81 11.55
N LEU A 74 -7.46 3.82 12.34
CA LEU A 74 -8.37 4.44 13.31
C LEU A 74 -9.48 5.28 12.68
N SER A 75 -9.35 5.71 11.41
CA SER A 75 -10.35 6.53 10.73
C SER A 75 -10.50 6.14 9.25
N PRO A 76 -11.74 6.07 8.72
CA PRO A 76 -11.97 5.97 7.28
C PRO A 76 -11.70 7.33 6.63
N LEU A 77 -10.59 7.48 5.91
CA LEU A 77 -10.33 8.69 5.11
C LEU A 77 -10.17 8.32 3.65
N LYS A 78 -10.07 9.33 2.79
CA LYS A 78 -9.93 9.20 1.34
C LYS A 78 -8.71 9.99 0.86
N ASP A 79 -8.28 9.69 -0.36
CA ASP A 79 -7.17 10.38 -1.05
C ASP A 79 -5.88 10.40 -0.24
N TYR A 80 -5.42 9.19 0.09
CA TYR A 80 -4.21 9.01 0.86
C TYR A 80 -2.97 8.96 -0.03
N VAL A 81 -1.90 9.60 0.44
CA VAL A 81 -0.53 9.38 -0.01
C VAL A 81 0.24 8.69 1.11
N ALA A 82 0.95 7.61 0.78
CA ALA A 82 1.88 6.96 1.70
C ALA A 82 3.33 7.24 1.27
N ILE A 83 4.17 7.62 2.22
CA ILE A 83 5.58 7.98 2.01
C ILE A 83 6.42 7.25 3.05
N LEU A 84 7.48 6.57 2.61
CA LEU A 84 8.48 5.99 3.51
C LEU A 84 9.49 7.08 3.94
N SER A 85 9.72 7.19 5.24
CA SER A 85 10.89 7.87 5.80
C SER A 85 12.02 6.85 5.97
N GLU A 86 13.09 7.03 5.20
CA GLU A 86 14.27 6.15 5.26
C GLU A 86 15.02 6.29 6.60
N GLU A 87 15.10 7.51 7.15
CA GLU A 87 15.83 7.77 8.40
C GLU A 87 15.16 7.09 9.61
N ASP A 88 13.83 7.17 9.69
CA ASP A 88 13.10 6.73 10.88
C ASP A 88 12.42 5.36 10.68
N ASN A 89 12.47 4.78 9.48
CA ASN A 89 11.76 3.55 9.12
C ASN A 89 10.25 3.61 9.44
N HIS A 90 9.66 4.79 9.17
CA HIS A 90 8.23 5.06 9.35
C HIS A 90 7.55 5.28 8.00
N ILE A 91 6.32 4.81 7.90
CA ILE A 91 5.42 5.12 6.80
C ILE A 91 4.53 6.25 7.28
N HIS A 92 4.60 7.38 6.58
CA HIS A 92 3.71 8.51 6.76
C HIS A 92 2.54 8.38 5.79
N ILE A 93 1.32 8.48 6.32
CA ILE A 93 0.09 8.43 5.55
C ILE A 93 -0.58 9.79 5.72
N ILE A 94 -0.75 10.51 4.62
CA ILE A 94 -1.35 11.85 4.60
C ILE A 94 -2.65 11.74 3.84
N ALA A 95 -3.77 12.10 4.48
CA ALA A 95 -5.10 12.15 3.85
C ALA A 95 -5.49 13.60 3.57
N GLY A 96 -6.15 13.83 2.43
CA GLY A 96 -6.67 15.15 2.06
C GLY A 96 -8.15 15.36 2.40
N LEU A 97 -8.95 14.30 2.49
CA LEU A 97 -10.41 14.39 2.55
C LEU A 97 -11.03 13.37 3.52
N GLU A 98 -12.03 13.82 4.29
CA GLU A 98 -12.96 12.97 5.05
C GLU A 98 -14.19 12.59 4.19
N ASP A 99 -14.99 11.62 4.64
CA ASP A 99 -16.16 11.08 3.94
C ASP A 99 -17.21 12.14 3.49
N GLU A 100 -17.25 13.31 4.13
CA GLU A 100 -18.16 14.42 3.77
C GLU A 100 -17.53 15.49 2.85
N ASN A 101 -16.45 15.17 2.12
CA ASN A 101 -15.69 16.12 1.30
C ASN A 101 -15.13 17.33 2.09
N LYS A 102 -15.06 17.19 3.42
CA LYS A 102 -14.41 18.18 4.26
C LYS A 102 -12.91 17.99 4.13
N ALA A 103 -12.21 19.04 3.71
CA ALA A 103 -10.75 19.05 3.71
C ALA A 103 -10.27 18.93 5.16
N VAL A 104 -9.65 17.79 5.46
CA VAL A 104 -9.01 17.53 6.75
C VAL A 104 -7.60 17.03 6.45
N SER A 105 -6.60 17.74 6.95
CA SER A 105 -5.21 17.26 6.92
C SER A 105 -5.04 16.27 8.05
N THR A 106 -5.18 14.98 7.75
CA THR A 106 -4.89 13.91 8.72
C THR A 106 -3.54 13.32 8.39
N HIS A 107 -2.60 13.41 9.34
CA HIS A 107 -1.31 12.76 9.27
C HIS A 107 -1.29 11.58 10.23
N MET A 108 -1.06 10.39 9.68
CA MET A 108 -0.81 9.18 10.43
C MET A 108 0.61 8.72 10.17
N LYS A 109 1.22 8.06 11.16
CA LYS A 109 2.49 7.37 10.96
C LYS A 109 2.48 6.00 11.61
N THR A 110 3.11 5.04 10.96
CA THR A 110 3.27 3.68 11.47
C THR A 110 4.68 3.17 11.14
N LYS A 111 5.23 2.29 11.96
CA LYS A 111 6.58 1.74 11.72
C LYS A 111 6.48 0.58 10.73
N VAL A 112 7.41 0.48 9.78
CA VAL A 112 7.43 -0.62 8.79
C VAL A 112 7.41 -1.99 9.47
N ARG A 113 8.19 -2.14 10.55
CA ARG A 113 8.29 -3.39 11.32
C ARG A 113 6.98 -3.90 11.93
N VAL A 114 5.95 -3.06 12.03
CA VAL A 114 4.62 -3.49 12.50
C VAL A 114 3.97 -4.40 11.44
N TRP A 115 4.20 -4.11 10.17
CA TRP A 115 3.61 -4.82 9.03
C TRP A 115 4.51 -5.93 8.51
N ASP A 116 5.82 -5.71 8.60
CA ASP A 116 6.81 -6.70 8.21
C ASP A 116 8.09 -6.56 9.04
N PRO A 117 8.25 -7.36 10.11
CA PRO A 117 9.45 -7.35 10.95
C PRO A 117 10.75 -7.67 10.19
N SER A 118 10.67 -8.37 9.05
CA SER A 118 11.86 -8.75 8.27
C SER A 118 12.57 -7.54 7.65
N GLN A 119 11.86 -6.42 7.48
CA GLN A 119 12.38 -5.18 6.91
C GLN A 119 13.33 -4.42 7.86
N LEU A 120 13.55 -4.93 9.08
CA LEU A 120 14.56 -4.40 10.01
C LEU A 120 15.99 -4.81 9.64
N VAL A 121 16.14 -5.80 8.77
CA VAL A 121 17.43 -6.42 8.43
C VAL A 121 17.92 -5.83 7.11
N MET A 122 18.30 -4.55 7.13
CA MET A 122 19.23 -3.99 6.14
C MET A 122 20.60 -4.61 6.42
N ILE A 123 20.85 -5.83 5.93
CA ILE A 123 22.22 -6.33 5.88
C ILE A 123 22.93 -5.43 4.87
N TYR A 124 23.73 -4.50 5.36
CA TYR A 124 24.74 -3.84 4.56
C TYR A 124 25.73 -4.91 4.09
N LEU A 125 25.46 -5.51 2.93
CA LEU A 125 26.47 -6.24 2.18
C LEU A 125 27.30 -5.17 1.46
N PHE A 126 28.41 -4.80 2.09
CA PHE A 126 29.52 -4.11 1.43
C PHE A 126 30.43 -5.13 0.74
#